data_AF-A0A355UAZ7-F1
#
_entry.id   AF-A0A355UAZ7-F1
#
_cell.length_a   1.000
_cell.length_b   1.000
_cell.length_c   1.000
_cell.angle_alpha   90.00
_cell.angle_beta   90.00
_cell.angle_gamma   90.00
#
_symmetry.space_group_name_H-M   'P 1'
#
loop_
_entity.id
_entity.type
_entity.pdbx_description
1 polymer ?
#
loop_
_entity_poly.entity_id
_entity_poly.type
_entity_poly.pdbx_seq_one_letter_code
_entity_poly.pdbx_strand_id
1 'polypeptide(L)'
;MISFKHVLLIIFMSMISFSYAQIDGTTKKQLNKVEKYYGAKKYSKAAELMKEVLNKYPINESLWKMYQEITFQNYRIHAKTASTYAVSVSGKNANDSLASSLQELIDYTSQVPKYEYYNALYYTSLAIPYATRVSSELRSIYVDGLYYSDKNISFKSKAFFDKADGEFRAKNYQKATEYYQKALDEDTTNYKALLYIGDSYYAMEYYGKAAEYFRKAITKQPNLLEPVKYLSEALAHKGERDRAFIVAKQSLLVYPDEGIFEKIARYLDDEGKKKLDRNWILRLSSANSIRDKNHRNQFFNDPLHFSYYIDAVNDVKEYYDEDGLLKSTVDKPLDTYLEVYCWKKMLEATRNEDIPALEYARYMEQQGMLAPYVLVSLFNVDLYPQYRHLADTKSELVKEYIDNYLIINTK
;
A
#
# COMPACT_ATOMS: atom_id res chain seq x y z
N MET A 1 1.25 -36.98 -6.64
CA MET A 1 0.35 -35.81 -6.62
C MET A 1 -0.09 -35.55 -5.18
N ILE A 2 0.60 -34.66 -4.47
CA ILE A 2 0.09 -34.13 -3.21
C ILE A 2 -1.12 -33.26 -3.58
N SER A 3 -2.32 -33.59 -3.11
CA SER A 3 -3.51 -32.83 -3.51
C SER A 3 -3.37 -31.37 -3.05
N PHE A 4 -3.92 -30.42 -3.81
CA PHE A 4 -3.86 -28.99 -3.49
C PHE A 4 -4.33 -28.66 -2.05
N LYS A 5 -5.23 -29.49 -1.49
CA LYS A 5 -5.64 -29.44 -0.07
C LYS A 5 -4.49 -29.73 0.90
N HIS A 6 -3.60 -30.67 0.59
CA HIS A 6 -2.50 -31.07 1.46
C HIS A 6 -1.39 -30.01 1.46
N VAL A 7 -1.10 -29.38 0.32
CA VAL A 7 -0.13 -28.27 0.25
C VAL A 7 -0.61 -27.07 1.07
N LEU A 8 -1.90 -26.73 1.00
CA LEU A 8 -2.50 -25.65 1.79
C LEU A 8 -2.59 -25.97 3.28
N LEU A 9 -2.93 -27.20 3.66
CA LEU A 9 -2.94 -27.65 5.06
C LEU A 9 -1.52 -27.64 5.66
N ILE A 10 -0.49 -27.96 4.87
CA ILE A 10 0.91 -27.90 5.28
C ILE A 10 1.38 -26.44 5.43
N ILE A 11 0.94 -25.52 4.57
CA ILE A 11 1.20 -24.07 4.73
C ILE A 11 0.49 -23.54 5.98
N PHE A 12 -0.75 -23.95 6.22
CA PHE A 12 -1.51 -23.57 7.42
C PHE A 12 -0.85 -24.10 8.71
N MET A 13 -0.44 -25.38 8.73
CA MET A 13 0.23 -25.99 9.90
C MET A 13 1.67 -25.52 10.11
N SER A 14 2.40 -25.11 9.07
CA SER A 14 3.77 -24.60 9.20
C SER A 14 3.84 -23.14 9.68
N MET A 15 2.82 -22.33 9.42
CA MET A 15 2.72 -20.96 9.99
C MET A 15 2.38 -20.95 11.50
N ILE A 16 1.98 -22.11 12.04
CA ILE A 16 1.41 -22.28 13.39
C ILE A 16 2.48 -22.65 14.43
N SER A 17 3.55 -23.36 14.06
CA SER A 17 4.46 -23.98 15.03
C SER A 17 5.27 -22.99 15.89
N PHE A 18 5.53 -21.78 15.41
CA PHE A 18 6.29 -20.77 16.18
C PHE A 18 5.42 -19.80 16.99
N SER A 19 4.15 -19.59 16.63
CA SER A 19 3.27 -18.60 17.29
C SER A 19 2.44 -19.18 18.45
N TYR A 20 2.36 -20.50 18.61
CA TYR A 20 1.44 -21.13 19.58
C TYR A 20 1.90 -21.05 21.04
N ALA A 21 3.16 -20.73 21.31
CA ALA A 21 3.68 -20.62 22.68
C ALA A 21 3.09 -19.40 23.43
N GLN A 22 2.76 -18.32 22.71
CA GLN A 22 2.29 -17.04 23.27
C GLN A 22 0.76 -16.85 23.23
N ILE A 23 0.03 -17.82 22.66
CA ILE A 23 -1.43 -17.75 22.50
C ILE A 23 -2.11 -18.57 23.60
N ASP A 24 -3.11 -17.98 24.25
CA ASP A 24 -3.88 -18.62 25.32
C ASP A 24 -4.79 -19.77 24.80
N GLY A 25 -5.24 -20.62 25.73
CA GLY A 25 -6.05 -21.79 25.41
C GLY A 25 -7.41 -21.47 24.77
N THR A 26 -8.01 -20.33 25.09
CA THR A 26 -9.29 -19.90 24.50
C THR A 26 -9.10 -19.52 23.04
N THR A 27 -8.07 -18.73 22.74
CA THR A 27 -7.73 -18.39 21.35
C THR A 27 -7.31 -19.62 20.55
N LYS A 28 -6.61 -20.61 21.14
CA LYS A 28 -6.33 -21.88 20.45
C LYS A 28 -7.61 -22.62 20.03
N LYS A 29 -8.62 -22.68 20.90
CA LYS A 29 -9.94 -23.27 20.55
C LYS A 29 -10.62 -22.49 19.42
N GLN A 30 -10.47 -21.18 19.38
CA GLN A 30 -11.00 -20.33 18.33
C GLN A 30 -10.30 -20.57 16.99
N LEU A 31 -8.97 -20.67 16.97
CA LEU A 31 -8.20 -21.02 15.78
C LEU A 31 -8.59 -22.41 15.22
N ASN A 32 -8.82 -23.40 16.09
CA ASN A 32 -9.33 -24.70 15.64
C ASN A 32 -10.73 -24.59 14.98
N LYS A 33 -11.59 -23.68 15.46
CA LYS A 33 -12.89 -23.39 14.80
C LYS A 33 -12.70 -22.69 13.46
N VAL A 34 -11.76 -21.75 13.37
CA VAL A 34 -11.37 -21.08 12.11
C VAL A 34 -10.95 -22.12 11.09
N GLU A 35 -10.06 -23.05 11.45
CA GLU A 35 -9.63 -24.16 10.59
C GLU A 35 -10.80 -25.02 10.11
N LYS A 36 -11.71 -25.37 11.01
CA LYS A 36 -12.92 -26.15 10.67
C LYS A 36 -13.79 -25.40 9.66
N TYR A 37 -14.01 -24.09 9.85
CA TYR A 37 -14.79 -23.29 8.91
C TYR A 37 -14.06 -23.12 7.57
N TYR A 38 -12.75 -22.91 7.59
CA TYR A 38 -11.92 -22.84 6.40
C TYR A 38 -11.99 -24.15 5.59
N GLY A 39 -11.80 -25.31 6.23
CA GLY A 39 -11.91 -26.63 5.59
C GLY A 39 -13.31 -26.92 5.01
N ALA A 40 -14.34 -26.35 5.64
CA ALA A 40 -15.73 -26.39 5.16
C ALA A 40 -16.06 -25.29 4.11
N LYS A 41 -15.07 -24.51 3.66
CA LYS A 41 -15.21 -23.36 2.74
C LYS A 41 -16.16 -22.26 3.24
N LYS A 42 -16.39 -22.18 4.55
CA LYS A 42 -17.19 -21.13 5.20
C LYS A 42 -16.28 -19.94 5.54
N TYR A 43 -15.68 -19.34 4.51
CA TYR A 43 -14.61 -18.36 4.68
C TYR A 43 -15.05 -17.08 5.41
N SER A 44 -16.25 -16.57 5.14
CA SER A 44 -16.81 -15.43 5.88
C SER A 44 -16.87 -15.68 7.40
N LYS A 45 -17.36 -16.84 7.84
CA LYS A 45 -17.37 -17.23 9.27
C LYS A 45 -15.97 -17.40 9.85
N ALA A 46 -15.03 -17.94 9.06
CA ALA A 46 -13.64 -18.04 9.46
C ALA A 46 -12.99 -16.66 9.62
N ALA A 47 -13.31 -15.72 8.73
CA ALA A 47 -12.83 -14.34 8.75
C ALA A 47 -13.36 -13.58 9.98
N GLU A 48 -14.65 -13.70 10.30
CA GLU A 48 -15.26 -13.12 11.51
C GLU A 48 -14.53 -13.56 12.78
N LEU A 49 -14.32 -14.87 12.96
CA LEU A 49 -13.56 -15.38 14.11
C LEU A 49 -12.11 -14.90 14.09
N MET A 50 -11.48 -14.75 12.93
CA MET A 50 -10.12 -14.23 12.88
C MET A 50 -10.03 -12.75 13.23
N LYS A 51 -11.05 -11.93 12.94
CA LYS A 51 -11.07 -10.52 13.37
C LYS A 51 -10.99 -10.41 14.90
N GLU A 52 -11.72 -11.25 15.63
CA GLU A 52 -11.65 -11.30 17.09
C GLU A 52 -10.26 -11.69 17.60
N VAL A 53 -9.62 -12.68 16.94
CA VAL A 53 -8.25 -13.09 17.29
C VAL A 53 -7.26 -11.95 17.03
N LEU A 54 -7.37 -11.26 15.90
CA LEU A 54 -6.49 -10.15 15.52
C LEU A 54 -6.70 -8.90 16.39
N ASN A 55 -7.89 -8.69 16.94
CA ASN A 55 -8.11 -7.66 17.96
C ASN A 55 -7.29 -7.92 19.23
N LYS A 56 -7.04 -9.19 19.58
CA LYS A 56 -6.21 -9.57 20.74
C LYS A 56 -4.71 -9.61 20.43
N TYR A 57 -4.34 -9.94 19.20
CA TYR A 57 -2.95 -10.10 18.77
C TYR A 57 -2.66 -9.28 17.50
N PRO A 58 -2.77 -7.94 17.54
CA PRO A 58 -2.74 -7.10 16.35
C PRO A 58 -1.40 -7.10 15.62
N ILE A 59 -0.29 -7.35 16.29
CA ILE A 59 1.06 -7.35 15.68
C ILE A 59 1.54 -8.75 15.25
N ASN A 60 0.67 -9.75 15.26
CA ASN A 60 1.04 -11.12 14.90
C ASN A 60 0.98 -11.33 13.38
N GLU A 61 2.14 -11.35 12.73
CA GLU A 61 2.26 -11.48 11.27
C GLU A 61 1.63 -12.77 10.73
N SER A 62 1.81 -13.91 11.41
CA SER A 62 1.24 -15.20 10.97
C SER A 62 -0.29 -15.20 10.98
N LEU A 63 -0.89 -14.56 11.99
CA LEU A 63 -2.36 -14.43 12.08
C LEU A 63 -2.90 -13.50 10.97
N TRP A 64 -2.18 -12.43 10.63
CA TRP A 64 -2.55 -11.58 9.48
C TRP A 64 -2.42 -12.33 8.15
N LYS A 65 -1.37 -13.11 7.95
CA LYS A 65 -1.22 -13.97 6.76
C LYS A 65 -2.38 -14.96 6.64
N MET A 66 -2.80 -15.56 7.75
CA MET A 66 -3.97 -16.44 7.80
C MET A 66 -5.26 -15.70 7.42
N TYR A 67 -5.48 -14.51 7.98
CA TYR A 67 -6.67 -13.71 7.68
C TYR A 67 -6.73 -13.24 6.21
N GLN A 68 -5.60 -12.84 5.65
CA GLN A 68 -5.47 -12.52 4.23
C GLN A 68 -5.78 -13.72 3.33
N GLU A 69 -5.29 -14.90 3.66
CA GLU A 69 -5.61 -16.12 2.90
C GLU A 69 -7.12 -16.44 2.98
N ILE A 70 -7.71 -16.41 4.18
CA ILE A 70 -9.15 -16.68 4.35
C ILE A 70 -10.00 -15.72 3.52
N THR A 71 -9.71 -14.41 3.59
CA THR A 71 -10.46 -13.39 2.84
C THR A 71 -10.19 -13.46 1.34
N PHE A 72 -8.97 -13.76 0.91
CA PHE A 72 -8.64 -14.02 -0.50
C PHE A 72 -9.41 -15.21 -1.05
N GLN A 73 -9.50 -16.32 -0.29
CA GLN A 73 -10.30 -17.46 -0.69
C GLN A 73 -11.78 -17.12 -0.80
N ASN A 74 -12.31 -16.32 0.14
CA ASN A 74 -13.67 -15.81 0.08
C ASN A 74 -13.90 -14.98 -1.19
N TYR A 75 -12.99 -14.05 -1.48
CA TYR A 75 -13.02 -13.24 -2.69
C TYR A 75 -13.01 -14.11 -3.95
N ARG A 76 -12.05 -15.02 -4.07
CA ARG A 76 -11.84 -15.86 -5.25
C ARG A 76 -13.06 -16.70 -5.63
N ILE A 77 -13.76 -17.27 -4.65
CA ILE A 77 -14.95 -18.11 -4.94
C ILE A 77 -16.17 -17.29 -5.37
N HIS A 78 -16.25 -16.01 -4.96
CA HIS A 78 -17.37 -15.11 -5.29
C HIS A 78 -17.05 -14.15 -6.44
N ALA A 79 -15.78 -13.96 -6.80
CA ALA A 79 -15.35 -13.05 -7.86
C ALA A 79 -15.95 -13.41 -9.23
N LYS A 80 -16.17 -14.70 -9.49
CA LYS A 80 -16.76 -15.19 -10.75
C LYS A 80 -18.27 -14.99 -10.85
N THR A 81 -18.94 -14.77 -9.72
CA THR A 81 -20.40 -14.59 -9.64
C THR A 81 -20.79 -13.13 -9.43
N ALA A 82 -19.83 -12.24 -9.23
CA ALA A 82 -20.07 -10.80 -9.15
C ALA A 82 -20.68 -10.33 -10.47
N SER A 83 -21.94 -9.90 -10.43
CA SER A 83 -22.69 -9.39 -11.56
C SER A 83 -22.84 -7.87 -11.41
N THR A 84 -22.68 -7.13 -12.50
CA THR A 84 -22.97 -5.70 -12.53
C THR A 84 -24.45 -5.49 -12.78
N TYR A 85 -25.13 -4.81 -11.88
CA TYR A 85 -26.54 -4.46 -12.01
C TYR A 85 -26.67 -2.98 -12.32
N ALA A 86 -27.56 -2.60 -13.24
CA ALA A 86 -27.96 -1.21 -13.43
C ALA A 86 -29.24 -0.95 -12.64
N VAL A 87 -29.24 0.08 -11.80
CA VAL A 87 -30.35 0.43 -10.91
C VAL A 87 -31.07 1.66 -11.46
N SER A 88 -32.36 1.53 -11.71
CA SER A 88 -33.24 2.64 -12.05
C SER A 88 -34.37 2.74 -11.02
N VAL A 89 -34.68 3.96 -10.57
CA VAL A 89 -35.76 4.21 -9.59
C VAL A 89 -36.90 4.94 -10.28
N SER A 90 -38.13 4.48 -10.07
CA SER A 90 -39.36 5.12 -10.60
C SER A 90 -40.38 5.37 -9.48
N GLY A 91 -41.01 6.55 -9.47
CA GLY A 91 -42.05 6.90 -8.50
C GLY A 91 -42.10 8.40 -8.17
N LYS A 92 -43.10 8.82 -7.39
CA LYS A 92 -43.34 10.25 -7.03
C LYS A 92 -42.14 10.95 -6.37
N ASN A 93 -41.27 10.18 -5.72
CA ASN A 93 -40.07 10.69 -5.03
C ASN A 93 -38.77 10.14 -5.64
N ALA A 94 -38.82 9.55 -6.83
CA ALA A 94 -37.62 9.09 -7.52
C ALA A 94 -36.79 10.30 -7.97
N ASN A 95 -35.53 10.33 -7.57
CA ASN A 95 -34.56 11.30 -8.05
C ASN A 95 -33.21 10.61 -8.29
N ASP A 96 -32.34 11.28 -9.04
CA ASP A 96 -31.03 10.74 -9.43
C ASP A 96 -30.13 10.47 -8.22
N SER A 97 -30.28 11.23 -7.13
CA SER A 97 -29.53 11.04 -5.89
C SER A 97 -29.88 9.70 -5.21
N LEU A 98 -31.17 9.34 -5.17
CA LEU A 98 -31.64 8.08 -4.61
C LEU A 98 -31.20 6.90 -5.48
N ALA A 99 -31.30 7.05 -6.81
CA ALA A 99 -30.82 6.04 -7.75
C ALA A 99 -29.31 5.79 -7.60
N SER A 100 -28.52 6.87 -7.50
CA SER A 100 -27.07 6.79 -7.29
C SER A 100 -26.71 6.12 -5.96
N SER A 101 -27.41 6.46 -4.87
CA SER A 101 -27.18 5.86 -3.55
C SER A 101 -27.49 4.36 -3.53
N LEU A 102 -28.56 3.94 -4.21
CA LEU A 102 -28.91 2.52 -4.33
C LEU A 102 -27.93 1.76 -5.23
N GLN A 103 -27.47 2.39 -6.32
CA GLN A 103 -26.44 1.82 -7.18
C GLN A 103 -25.15 1.57 -6.39
N GLU A 104 -24.69 2.54 -5.60
CA GLU A 104 -23.51 2.38 -4.75
C GLU A 104 -23.66 1.24 -3.73
N LEU A 105 -24.83 1.11 -3.11
CA LEU A 105 -25.10 0.00 -2.18
C LEU A 105 -25.08 -1.35 -2.90
N ILE A 106 -25.62 -1.44 -4.11
CA ILE A 106 -25.63 -2.68 -4.90
C ILE A 106 -24.22 -3.03 -5.40
N ASP A 107 -23.46 -2.03 -5.83
CA ASP A 107 -22.06 -2.19 -6.24
C ASP A 107 -21.18 -2.64 -5.07
N TYR A 108 -21.42 -2.12 -3.87
CA TYR A 108 -20.75 -2.57 -2.65
C TYR A 108 -21.15 -3.99 -2.28
N THR A 109 -22.44 -4.27 -2.13
CA THR A 109 -22.96 -5.57 -1.67
C THR A 109 -22.56 -6.72 -2.59
N SER A 110 -22.53 -6.48 -3.91
CA SER A 110 -22.05 -7.46 -4.90
C SER A 110 -20.54 -7.73 -4.83
N GLN A 111 -19.76 -6.86 -4.16
CA GLN A 111 -18.31 -6.89 -4.08
C GLN A 111 -17.77 -6.99 -2.65
N VAL A 112 -18.61 -7.28 -1.66
CA VAL A 112 -18.18 -7.39 -0.24
C VAL A 112 -16.94 -8.27 -0.07
N PRO A 113 -16.85 -9.49 -0.64
CA PRO A 113 -15.65 -10.31 -0.50
C PRO A 113 -14.37 -9.66 -1.04
N LYS A 114 -14.46 -8.82 -2.08
CA LYS A 114 -13.34 -8.05 -2.62
C LYS A 114 -12.88 -7.00 -1.60
N TYR A 115 -13.82 -6.22 -1.06
CA TYR A 115 -13.53 -5.21 -0.04
C TYR A 115 -12.97 -5.83 1.24
N GLU A 116 -13.50 -6.98 1.69
CA GLU A 116 -12.95 -7.71 2.84
C GLU A 116 -11.49 -8.12 2.64
N TYR A 117 -11.14 -8.64 1.46
CA TYR A 117 -9.76 -8.98 1.13
C TYR A 117 -8.86 -7.74 1.08
N TYR A 118 -9.29 -6.67 0.40
CA TYR A 118 -8.51 -5.43 0.32
C TYR A 118 -8.34 -4.76 1.68
N ASN A 119 -9.35 -4.85 2.55
CA ASN A 119 -9.27 -4.36 3.92
C ASN A 119 -8.33 -5.25 4.77
N ALA A 120 -8.25 -6.55 4.52
CA ALA A 120 -7.27 -7.41 5.16
C ALA A 120 -5.83 -7.00 4.80
N LEU A 121 -5.57 -6.66 3.54
CA LEU A 121 -4.29 -6.08 3.10
C LEU A 121 -4.04 -4.73 3.81
N TYR A 122 -5.00 -3.82 3.73
CA TYR A 122 -4.93 -2.48 4.32
C TYR A 122 -4.61 -2.53 5.82
N TYR A 123 -5.36 -3.30 6.60
CA TYR A 123 -5.11 -3.39 8.05
C TYR A 123 -3.83 -4.13 8.40
N THR A 124 -3.35 -5.03 7.52
CA THR A 124 -2.02 -5.63 7.70
C THR A 124 -0.93 -4.56 7.60
N SER A 125 -1.00 -3.61 6.65
CA SER A 125 0.02 -2.56 6.53
C SER A 125 0.02 -1.57 7.71
N LEU A 126 -1.12 -1.44 8.40
CA LEU A 126 -1.23 -0.62 9.61
C LEU A 126 -0.75 -1.33 10.89
N ALA A 127 -0.71 -2.66 10.87
CA ALA A 127 -0.45 -3.48 12.06
C ALA A 127 0.91 -4.17 12.03
N ILE A 128 1.49 -4.36 10.85
CA ILE A 128 2.78 -5.04 10.64
C ILE A 128 3.75 -4.09 9.92
N PRO A 129 4.88 -3.72 10.54
CA PRO A 129 5.92 -2.94 9.88
C PRO A 129 6.61 -3.77 8.79
N TYR A 130 7.16 -3.12 7.76
CA TYR A 130 7.91 -3.79 6.68
C TYR A 130 7.11 -4.87 5.92
N ALA A 131 5.79 -4.68 5.82
CA ALA A 131 4.91 -5.58 5.07
C ALA A 131 5.02 -5.37 3.53
N THR A 132 6.21 -5.59 2.97
CA THR A 132 6.57 -5.26 1.58
C THR A 132 5.62 -5.80 0.52
N ARG A 133 5.20 -7.06 0.62
CA ARG A 133 4.21 -7.64 -0.31
C ARG A 133 2.88 -6.87 -0.26
N VAL A 134 2.39 -6.58 0.94
CA VAL A 134 1.11 -5.91 1.15
C VAL A 134 1.16 -4.47 0.64
N SER A 135 2.25 -3.75 0.93
CA SER A 135 2.47 -2.39 0.43
C SER A 135 2.45 -2.33 -1.10
N SER A 136 3.17 -3.23 -1.77
CA SER A 136 3.17 -3.33 -3.24
C SER A 136 1.80 -3.70 -3.81
N GLU A 137 1.07 -4.63 -3.19
CA GLU A 137 -0.29 -5.00 -3.63
C GLU A 137 -1.28 -3.83 -3.50
N LEU A 138 -1.26 -3.13 -2.36
CA LEU A 138 -2.12 -1.95 -2.15
C LEU A 138 -1.81 -0.85 -3.16
N ARG A 139 -0.52 -0.57 -3.45
CA ARG A 139 -0.13 0.38 -4.50
C ARG A 139 -0.69 -0.01 -5.86
N SER A 140 -0.57 -1.29 -6.23
CA SER A 140 -1.08 -1.79 -7.50
C SER A 140 -2.59 -1.66 -7.61
N ILE A 141 -3.32 -1.92 -6.52
CA ILE A 141 -4.79 -1.81 -6.49
C ILE A 141 -5.25 -0.36 -6.62
N TYR A 142 -4.63 0.57 -5.89
CA TYR A 142 -5.18 1.91 -5.65
C TYR A 142 -4.45 3.06 -6.34
N VAL A 143 -3.19 2.87 -6.77
CA VAL A 143 -2.32 3.97 -7.21
C VAL A 143 -1.81 3.79 -8.62
N ASP A 144 -1.24 2.64 -8.98
CA ASP A 144 -0.56 2.46 -10.27
C ASP A 144 -1.52 2.73 -11.46
N GLY A 145 -2.79 2.34 -11.31
CA GLY A 145 -3.84 2.57 -12.31
C GLY A 145 -4.20 4.04 -12.57
N LEU A 146 -3.82 4.96 -11.68
CA LEU A 146 -3.99 6.40 -11.87
C LEU A 146 -3.04 6.96 -12.95
N TYR A 147 -1.89 6.30 -13.14
CA TYR A 147 -0.83 6.76 -14.04
C TYR A 147 -0.71 5.91 -15.30
N TYR A 148 -1.06 4.64 -15.22
CA TYR A 148 -0.91 3.73 -16.35
C TYR A 148 -2.00 2.68 -16.43
N SER A 149 -2.51 2.51 -17.65
CA SER A 149 -3.41 1.42 -18.02
C SER A 149 -3.01 0.84 -19.38
N ASP A 150 -3.06 -0.49 -19.50
CA ASP A 150 -2.82 -1.18 -20.76
C ASP A 150 -4.06 -1.27 -21.66
N LYS A 151 -5.21 -0.70 -21.25
CA LYS A 151 -6.47 -0.76 -21.99
C LYS A 151 -6.35 -0.24 -23.42
N ASN A 152 -5.63 0.86 -23.62
CA ASN A 152 -5.52 1.55 -24.90
C ASN A 152 -4.29 1.16 -25.71
N ILE A 153 -3.47 0.21 -25.23
CA ILE A 153 -2.29 -0.22 -25.96
C ILE A 153 -2.72 -0.99 -27.21
N SER A 154 -2.10 -0.67 -28.35
CA SER A 154 -2.42 -1.31 -29.62
C SER A 154 -2.27 -2.83 -29.55
N PHE A 155 -3.18 -3.56 -30.21
CA PHE A 155 -3.14 -5.03 -30.25
C PHE A 155 -1.78 -5.55 -30.74
N LYS A 156 -1.19 -4.88 -31.74
CA LYS A 156 0.11 -5.25 -32.31
C LYS A 156 1.26 -5.00 -31.33
N SER A 157 1.24 -3.90 -30.57
CA SER A 157 2.19 -3.67 -29.47
C SER A 157 2.07 -4.73 -28.39
N LYS A 158 0.84 -5.09 -27.96
CA LYS A 158 0.60 -6.19 -27.00
C LYS A 158 1.16 -7.51 -27.52
N ALA A 159 0.90 -7.86 -28.77
CA ALA A 159 1.40 -9.10 -29.36
C ALA A 159 2.93 -9.17 -29.40
N PHE A 160 3.62 -8.07 -29.73
CA PHE A 160 5.07 -8.02 -29.65
C PHE A 160 5.58 -8.07 -28.20
N PHE A 161 4.89 -7.41 -27.27
CA PHE A 161 5.23 -7.45 -25.85
C PHE A 161 5.11 -8.87 -25.29
N ASP A 162 4.03 -9.59 -25.58
CA ASP A 162 3.82 -10.97 -25.14
C ASP A 162 4.89 -11.92 -25.71
N LYS A 163 5.27 -11.71 -26.98
CA LYS A 163 6.37 -12.45 -27.60
C LYS A 163 7.70 -12.16 -26.92
N ALA A 164 7.96 -10.90 -26.58
CA ALA A 164 9.15 -10.49 -25.85
C ALA A 164 9.20 -11.12 -24.45
N ASP A 165 8.08 -11.15 -23.73
CA ASP A 165 7.98 -11.78 -22.41
C ASP A 165 8.24 -13.29 -22.48
N GLY A 166 7.76 -13.96 -23.54
CA GLY A 166 8.12 -15.35 -23.83
C GLY A 166 9.63 -15.56 -24.00
N GLU A 167 10.31 -14.72 -24.79
CA GLU A 167 11.76 -14.78 -24.97
C GLU A 167 12.52 -14.43 -23.68
N PHE A 168 12.02 -13.47 -22.89
CA PHE A 168 12.60 -13.07 -21.62
C PHE A 168 12.56 -14.23 -20.61
N ARG A 169 11.42 -14.90 -20.47
CA ARG A 169 11.27 -16.11 -19.63
C ARG A 169 12.15 -17.27 -20.11
N ALA A 170 12.37 -17.37 -21.42
CA ALA A 170 13.32 -18.31 -22.01
C ALA A 170 14.80 -17.89 -21.84
N LYS A 171 15.06 -16.77 -21.16
CA LYS A 171 16.39 -16.16 -20.95
C LYS A 171 17.10 -15.70 -22.24
N ASN A 172 16.35 -15.56 -23.34
CA ASN A 172 16.84 -15.01 -24.60
C ASN A 172 16.76 -13.47 -24.58
N TYR A 173 17.45 -12.83 -23.63
CA TYR A 173 17.28 -11.41 -23.30
C TYR A 173 17.56 -10.46 -24.48
N GLN A 174 18.50 -10.80 -25.36
CA GLN A 174 18.77 -10.02 -26.58
C GLN A 174 17.54 -10.00 -27.51
N LYS A 175 16.92 -11.17 -27.74
CA LYS A 175 15.73 -11.32 -28.58
C LYS A 175 14.48 -10.74 -27.91
N ALA A 176 14.39 -10.84 -26.59
CA ALA A 176 13.37 -10.14 -25.81
C ALA A 176 13.47 -8.63 -26.02
N THR A 177 14.68 -8.06 -25.95
CA THR A 177 14.93 -6.64 -26.22
C THR A 177 14.45 -6.22 -27.61
N GLU A 178 14.74 -7.02 -28.64
CA GLU A 178 14.26 -6.74 -30.01
C GLU A 178 12.73 -6.71 -30.11
N TYR A 179 12.03 -7.63 -29.47
CA TYR A 179 10.56 -7.64 -29.50
C TYR A 179 9.94 -6.56 -28.61
N TYR A 180 10.52 -6.25 -27.46
CA TYR A 180 10.08 -5.11 -26.67
C TYR A 180 10.28 -3.80 -27.44
N GLN A 181 11.39 -3.65 -28.17
CA GLN A 181 11.60 -2.47 -29.03
C GLN A 181 10.51 -2.39 -30.11
N LYS A 182 10.18 -3.50 -30.78
CA LYS A 182 9.05 -3.54 -31.73
C LYS A 182 7.72 -3.17 -31.06
N ALA A 183 7.46 -3.65 -29.85
CA ALA A 183 6.25 -3.28 -29.11
C ALA A 183 6.18 -1.77 -28.85
N LEU A 184 7.31 -1.16 -28.49
CA LEU A 184 7.42 0.28 -28.26
C LEU A 184 7.30 1.10 -29.55
N ASP A 185 7.86 0.62 -30.66
CA ASP A 185 7.78 1.27 -31.97
C ASP A 185 6.35 1.27 -32.53
N GLU A 186 5.59 0.20 -32.30
CA GLU A 186 4.17 0.12 -32.67
C GLU A 186 3.28 1.01 -31.79
N ASP A 187 3.66 1.20 -30.53
CA ASP A 187 2.90 2.03 -29.60
C ASP A 187 3.82 2.62 -28.52
N THR A 188 4.16 3.90 -28.71
CA THR A 188 5.06 4.61 -27.80
C THR A 188 4.45 4.90 -26.43
N THR A 189 3.15 4.61 -26.23
CA THR A 189 2.45 4.71 -24.93
C THR A 189 2.63 3.45 -24.09
N ASN A 190 3.09 2.33 -24.68
CA ASN A 190 3.44 1.10 -23.96
C ASN A 190 4.75 1.28 -23.20
N TYR A 191 4.71 2.04 -22.11
CA TYR A 191 5.86 2.31 -21.25
C TYR A 191 6.46 1.00 -20.68
N LYS A 192 5.64 -0.04 -20.46
CA LYS A 192 6.15 -1.33 -19.98
C LYS A 192 7.18 -1.90 -20.96
N ALA A 193 6.97 -1.79 -22.28
CA ALA A 193 7.99 -2.22 -23.25
C ALA A 193 9.35 -1.54 -23.00
N LEU A 194 9.35 -0.23 -22.73
CA LEU A 194 10.57 0.53 -22.40
C LEU A 194 11.22 0.06 -21.08
N LEU A 195 10.42 -0.19 -20.04
CA LEU A 195 10.88 -0.72 -18.76
C LEU A 195 11.55 -2.10 -18.93
N TYR A 196 10.91 -3.00 -19.68
CA TYR A 196 11.38 -4.38 -19.85
C TYR A 196 12.57 -4.51 -20.81
N ILE A 197 12.83 -3.51 -21.68
CA ILE A 197 14.14 -3.39 -22.34
C ILE A 197 15.23 -3.15 -21.30
N GLY A 198 14.98 -2.27 -20.32
CA GLY A 198 15.87 -2.04 -19.19
C GLY A 198 16.13 -3.32 -18.40
N ASP A 199 15.08 -4.08 -18.06
CA ASP A 199 15.19 -5.37 -17.36
C ASP A 199 15.97 -6.40 -18.19
N SER A 200 15.79 -6.42 -19.51
CA SER A 200 16.55 -7.31 -20.39
C SER A 200 18.04 -6.98 -20.37
N TYR A 201 18.41 -5.69 -20.41
CA TYR A 201 19.80 -5.28 -20.23
C TYR A 201 20.34 -5.58 -18.84
N TYR A 202 19.51 -5.42 -17.80
CA TYR A 202 19.88 -5.74 -16.44
C TYR A 202 20.17 -7.24 -16.27
N ALA A 203 19.33 -8.11 -16.83
CA ALA A 203 19.50 -9.56 -16.81
C ALA A 203 20.73 -10.04 -17.61
N MET A 204 21.17 -9.26 -18.60
CA MET A 204 22.44 -9.44 -19.31
C MET A 204 23.64 -8.77 -18.60
N GLU A 205 23.44 -8.23 -17.39
CA GLU A 205 24.46 -7.53 -16.58
C GLU A 205 25.00 -6.24 -17.24
N TYR A 206 24.35 -5.73 -18.28
CA TYR A 206 24.64 -4.43 -18.89
C TYR A 206 23.99 -3.29 -18.09
N TYR A 207 24.35 -3.17 -16.81
CA TYR A 207 23.69 -2.26 -15.87
C TYR A 207 23.69 -0.79 -16.29
N GLY A 208 24.74 -0.35 -17.01
CA GLY A 208 24.78 1.01 -17.58
C GLY A 208 23.67 1.28 -18.61
N LYS A 209 23.42 0.31 -19.49
CA LYS A 209 22.32 0.38 -20.47
C LYS A 209 20.97 0.24 -19.78
N ALA A 210 20.84 -0.69 -18.84
CA ALA A 210 19.62 -0.82 -18.04
C ALA A 210 19.24 0.52 -17.39
N ALA A 211 20.19 1.18 -16.74
CA ALA A 211 19.99 2.50 -16.13
C ALA A 211 19.61 3.58 -17.15
N GLU A 212 20.09 3.53 -18.40
CA GLU A 212 19.64 4.46 -19.45
C GLU A 212 18.15 4.28 -19.77
N TYR A 213 17.70 3.03 -19.97
CA TYR A 213 16.31 2.71 -20.26
C TYR A 213 15.38 3.01 -19.08
N PHE A 214 15.81 2.73 -17.86
CA PHE A 214 15.05 3.10 -16.66
C PHE A 214 14.88 4.62 -16.54
N ARG A 215 15.91 5.43 -16.84
CA ARG A 215 15.75 6.89 -16.90
C ARG A 215 14.74 7.33 -17.95
N LYS A 216 14.75 6.73 -19.15
CA LYS A 216 13.74 7.02 -20.19
C LYS A 216 12.33 6.65 -19.70
N ALA A 217 12.18 5.54 -18.97
CA ALA A 217 10.92 5.12 -18.38
C ALA A 217 10.42 6.08 -17.30
N ILE A 218 11.31 6.60 -16.44
CA ILE A 218 11.01 7.66 -15.46
C ILE A 218 10.50 8.92 -16.18
N THR A 219 11.15 9.35 -17.26
CA THR A 219 10.69 10.53 -18.03
C THR A 219 9.29 10.33 -18.60
N LYS A 220 8.93 9.11 -19.04
CA LYS A 220 7.59 8.82 -19.56
C LYS A 220 6.54 8.66 -18.46
N GLN A 221 6.90 8.09 -17.33
CA GLN A 221 6.00 7.78 -16.23
C GLN A 221 6.64 8.16 -14.89
N PRO A 222 6.70 9.47 -14.56
CA PRO A 222 7.45 9.96 -13.40
C PRO A 222 6.85 9.54 -12.06
N ASN A 223 5.56 9.16 -12.05
CA ASN A 223 4.82 8.78 -10.85
C ASN A 223 4.65 7.27 -10.67
N LEU A 224 5.29 6.45 -11.50
CA LEU A 224 5.37 5.00 -11.29
C LEU A 224 6.65 4.66 -10.54
N LEU A 225 6.55 3.74 -9.57
CA LEU A 225 7.67 3.43 -8.69
C LEU A 225 8.71 2.52 -9.33
N GLU A 226 8.27 1.56 -10.15
CA GLU A 226 9.13 0.52 -10.74
C GLU A 226 10.36 1.10 -11.46
N PRO A 227 10.25 2.11 -12.34
CA PRO A 227 11.40 2.65 -13.05
C PRO A 227 12.47 3.23 -12.12
N VAL A 228 12.06 3.95 -11.07
CA VAL A 228 12.99 4.56 -10.11
C VAL A 228 13.62 3.48 -9.21
N LYS A 229 12.81 2.50 -8.78
CA LYS A 229 13.30 1.33 -8.03
C LYS A 229 14.35 0.54 -8.82
N TYR A 230 14.09 0.27 -10.10
CA TYR A 230 14.99 -0.49 -10.96
C TYR A 230 16.24 0.31 -11.33
N LEU A 231 16.14 1.64 -11.48
CA LEU A 231 17.30 2.50 -11.64
C LEU A 231 18.24 2.42 -10.43
N SER A 232 17.69 2.48 -9.21
CA SER A 232 18.49 2.33 -7.99
C SER A 232 19.21 0.96 -7.95
N GLU A 233 18.52 -0.12 -8.31
CA GLU A 233 19.10 -1.47 -8.38
C GLU A 233 20.21 -1.58 -9.44
N ALA A 234 19.96 -1.09 -10.65
CA ALA A 234 20.97 -1.08 -11.73
C ALA A 234 22.23 -0.30 -11.34
N LEU A 235 22.08 0.86 -10.69
CA LEU A 235 23.22 1.66 -10.23
C LEU A 235 24.02 0.92 -9.16
N ALA A 236 23.35 0.25 -8.21
CA ALA A 236 24.02 -0.53 -7.19
C ALA A 236 24.82 -1.69 -7.79
N HIS A 237 24.23 -2.45 -8.72
CA HIS A 237 24.90 -3.54 -9.41
C HIS A 237 26.03 -3.09 -10.34
N LYS A 238 25.96 -1.86 -10.85
CA LYS A 238 27.06 -1.21 -11.58
C LYS A 238 28.23 -0.80 -10.66
N GLY A 239 28.04 -0.81 -9.34
CA GLY A 239 29.02 -0.32 -8.35
C GLY A 239 28.89 1.18 -8.04
N GLU A 240 27.88 1.87 -8.55
CA GLU A 240 27.60 3.28 -8.26
C GLU A 240 26.73 3.42 -6.99
N ARG A 241 27.21 2.91 -5.85
CA ARG A 241 26.42 2.78 -4.61
C ARG A 241 25.85 4.11 -4.11
N ASP A 242 26.63 5.19 -4.09
CA ASP A 242 26.17 6.50 -3.62
C ASP A 242 25.00 7.04 -4.45
N ARG A 243 25.08 6.86 -5.78
CA ARG A 243 23.99 7.25 -6.69
C ARG A 243 22.77 6.35 -6.51
N ALA A 244 22.97 5.06 -6.32
CA ALA A 244 21.88 4.13 -6.02
C ALA A 244 21.12 4.53 -4.76
N PHE A 245 21.86 4.93 -3.72
CA PHE A 245 21.30 5.42 -2.45
C PHE A 245 20.52 6.73 -2.64
N ILE A 246 21.06 7.70 -3.38
CA ILE A 246 20.34 8.94 -3.72
C ILE A 246 19.03 8.62 -4.46
N VAL A 247 19.07 7.75 -5.47
CA VAL A 247 17.87 7.36 -6.22
C VAL A 247 16.87 6.62 -5.33
N ALA A 248 17.31 5.76 -4.42
CA ALA A 248 16.41 5.09 -3.47
C ALA A 248 15.68 6.08 -2.55
N LYS A 249 16.37 7.13 -2.07
CA LYS A 249 15.71 8.22 -1.31
C LYS A 249 14.70 8.97 -2.18
N GLN A 250 15.06 9.27 -3.43
CA GLN A 250 14.15 9.94 -4.38
C GLN A 250 12.91 9.10 -4.69
N SER A 251 12.97 7.77 -4.65
CA SER A 251 11.80 6.91 -4.79
C SER A 251 10.70 7.21 -3.76
N LEU A 252 11.06 7.68 -2.55
CA LEU A 252 10.09 8.09 -1.53
C LEU A 252 9.35 9.39 -1.88
N LEU A 253 9.77 10.13 -2.92
CA LEU A 253 9.02 11.25 -3.51
C LEU A 253 8.05 10.81 -4.61
N VAL A 254 8.16 9.56 -5.06
CA VAL A 254 7.20 8.93 -5.98
C VAL A 254 6.13 8.18 -5.20
N TYR A 255 6.56 7.29 -4.29
CA TYR A 255 5.67 6.54 -3.41
C TYR A 255 6.43 6.01 -2.16
N PRO A 256 5.91 6.18 -0.92
CA PRO A 256 6.54 5.65 0.29
C PRO A 256 6.31 4.13 0.44
N ASP A 257 7.03 3.34 -0.35
CA ASP A 257 6.93 1.87 -0.37
C ASP A 257 7.80 1.20 0.70
N GLU A 258 7.27 0.15 1.32
CA GLU A 258 8.02 -0.68 2.28
C GLU A 258 9.31 -1.28 1.70
N GLY A 259 9.28 -1.73 0.44
CA GLY A 259 10.46 -2.26 -0.23
C GLY A 259 11.53 -1.20 -0.55
N ILE A 260 11.15 0.08 -0.60
CA ILE A 260 12.10 1.19 -0.70
C ILE A 260 12.72 1.48 0.67
N PHE A 261 11.96 1.46 1.76
CA PHE A 261 12.52 1.57 3.11
C PHE A 261 13.56 0.48 3.38
N GLU A 262 13.24 -0.79 3.09
CA GLU A 262 14.21 -1.90 3.20
C GLU A 262 15.46 -1.67 2.36
N LYS A 263 15.31 -1.13 1.14
CA LYS A 263 16.43 -0.83 0.25
C LYS A 263 17.33 0.27 0.82
N ILE A 264 16.74 1.35 1.32
CA ILE A 264 17.47 2.44 1.98
C ILE A 264 18.23 1.90 3.19
N ALA A 265 17.58 1.08 4.03
CA ALA A 265 18.22 0.45 5.18
C ALA A 265 19.43 -0.42 4.78
N ARG A 266 19.31 -1.24 3.73
CA ARG A 266 20.44 -2.03 3.20
C ARG A 266 21.59 -1.17 2.70
N TYR A 267 21.31 -0.01 2.11
CA TYR A 267 22.38 0.89 1.66
C TYR A 267 23.13 1.56 2.81
N LEU A 268 22.49 1.75 3.96
CA LEU A 268 23.10 2.34 5.16
C LEU A 268 23.99 1.37 5.96
N ASP A 269 23.85 0.06 5.73
CA ASP A 269 24.54 -1.00 6.47
C ASP A 269 26.08 -1.02 6.28
N ASP A 270 26.63 -0.22 5.37
CA ASP A 270 28.05 -0.32 4.97
C ASP A 270 29.06 0.26 5.97
N GLU A 271 28.66 0.99 7.01
CA GLU A 271 29.58 1.45 8.07
C GLU A 271 28.96 1.49 9.48
N GLY A 272 27.68 1.11 9.62
CA GLY A 272 26.97 1.12 10.90
C GLY A 272 26.81 2.49 11.58
N LYS A 273 27.18 3.61 10.94
CA LYS A 273 27.09 4.98 11.48
C LYS A 273 25.70 5.61 11.38
N LYS A 274 24.90 5.13 10.43
CA LYS A 274 23.55 5.62 10.16
C LYS A 274 22.60 4.44 10.02
N LYS A 275 21.35 4.63 10.43
CA LYS A 275 20.27 3.66 10.26
C LYS A 275 19.01 4.35 9.76
N LEU A 276 18.14 3.58 9.10
CA LEU A 276 16.77 4.00 8.83
C LEU A 276 15.95 3.80 10.12
N ASP A 277 15.28 4.84 10.59
CA ASP A 277 14.35 4.75 11.71
C ASP A 277 13.04 5.46 11.38
N ARG A 278 12.02 4.67 11.07
CA ARG A 278 10.71 5.21 10.70
C ARG A 278 9.95 5.78 11.88
N ASN A 279 10.33 5.42 13.11
CA ASN A 279 9.49 5.61 14.30
C ASN A 279 8.06 5.14 14.02
N TRP A 280 7.95 3.92 13.46
CA TRP A 280 6.68 3.31 13.12
C TRP A 280 5.88 3.04 14.39
N ILE A 281 4.56 3.23 14.31
CA ILE A 281 3.65 2.92 15.41
C ILE A 281 2.52 2.04 14.93
N LEU A 282 1.99 1.20 15.83
CA LEU A 282 0.78 0.43 15.57
C LEU A 282 -0.41 1.38 15.43
N ARG A 283 -1.00 1.42 14.24
CA ARG A 283 -2.19 2.23 13.98
C ARG A 283 -3.46 1.38 14.19
N LEU A 284 -4.24 1.70 15.23
CA LEU A 284 -5.46 0.99 15.59
C LEU A 284 -6.74 1.60 14.97
N SER A 285 -6.59 2.40 13.91
CA SER A 285 -7.70 3.04 13.19
C SER A 285 -7.40 3.11 11.68
N SER A 286 -8.44 3.14 10.85
CA SER A 286 -8.26 3.52 9.44
C SER A 286 -7.86 4.99 9.33
N ALA A 287 -7.33 5.40 8.17
CA ALA A 287 -7.17 6.80 7.87
C ALA A 287 -8.54 7.46 7.79
N ASN A 288 -8.70 8.57 8.51
CA ASN A 288 -9.86 9.44 8.35
C ASN A 288 -9.99 9.88 6.89
N SER A 289 -11.20 9.80 6.39
CA SER A 289 -11.58 10.24 5.06
C SER A 289 -12.89 11.02 5.17
N ILE A 290 -13.09 11.97 4.25
CA ILE A 290 -14.38 12.67 4.13
C ILE A 290 -15.46 11.72 3.61
N ARG A 291 -15.06 10.73 2.81
CA ARG A 291 -15.91 9.68 2.28
C ARG A 291 -15.17 8.35 2.22
N ASP A 292 -15.70 7.34 2.91
CA ASP A 292 -15.15 5.98 2.90
C ASP A 292 -15.54 5.22 1.63
N LYS A 293 -14.92 5.58 0.49
CA LYS A 293 -15.12 4.92 -0.81
C LYS A 293 -14.64 3.47 -0.82
N ASN A 294 -13.75 3.11 0.10
CA ASN A 294 -13.14 1.80 0.18
C ASN A 294 -13.82 0.87 1.20
N HIS A 295 -14.86 1.37 1.88
CA HIS A 295 -15.59 0.66 2.92
C HIS A 295 -14.66 0.03 3.96
N ARG A 296 -13.63 0.79 4.41
CA ARG A 296 -12.63 0.31 5.36
C ARG A 296 -13.30 -0.22 6.62
N ASN A 297 -14.26 0.56 7.16
CA ASN A 297 -14.87 0.38 8.48
C ASN A 297 -13.83 0.24 9.61
N GLN A 298 -14.20 0.47 10.86
CA GLN A 298 -13.27 0.25 11.98
C GLN A 298 -13.04 -1.25 12.22
N PHE A 299 -11.77 -1.69 12.19
CA PHE A 299 -11.40 -3.10 12.40
C PHE A 299 -11.13 -3.45 13.87
N PHE A 300 -10.46 -2.54 14.59
CA PHE A 300 -10.09 -2.73 15.98
C PHE A 300 -11.19 -2.16 16.88
N ASN A 301 -11.70 -2.98 17.80
CA ASN A 301 -12.79 -2.63 18.71
C ASN A 301 -12.35 -1.54 19.70
N ASP A 302 -11.08 -1.54 20.10
CA ASP A 302 -10.49 -0.55 20.99
C ASP A 302 -9.40 0.23 20.22
N PRO A 303 -9.68 1.45 19.75
CA PRO A 303 -8.70 2.27 19.06
C PRO A 303 -7.70 2.97 20.02
N LEU A 304 -7.86 2.84 21.34
CA LEU A 304 -7.07 3.56 22.34
C LEU A 304 -7.09 5.08 22.06
N HIS A 305 -5.91 5.72 22.06
CA HIS A 305 -5.75 7.15 21.76
C HIS A 305 -6.21 7.53 20.34
N PHE A 306 -6.30 6.58 19.40
CA PHE A 306 -6.87 6.87 18.08
C PHE A 306 -8.38 7.17 18.11
N SER A 307 -9.07 6.99 19.23
CA SER A 307 -10.44 7.52 19.38
C SER A 307 -10.50 9.03 19.13
N TYR A 308 -9.60 9.81 19.72
CA TYR A 308 -9.48 11.26 19.46
C TYR A 308 -9.16 11.56 17.99
N TYR A 309 -8.31 10.74 17.36
CA TYR A 309 -8.00 10.85 15.94
C TYR A 309 -9.27 10.66 15.10
N ILE A 310 -10.01 9.58 15.34
CA ILE A 310 -11.23 9.22 14.61
C ILE A 310 -12.28 10.34 14.74
N ASP A 311 -12.49 10.85 15.95
CA ASP A 311 -13.52 11.86 16.21
C ASP A 311 -13.22 13.21 15.56
N ALA A 312 -11.93 13.57 15.41
CA ALA A 312 -11.48 14.86 14.93
C ALA A 312 -12.00 15.24 13.54
N VAL A 313 -12.30 14.27 12.66
CA VAL A 313 -12.83 14.56 11.31
C VAL A 313 -14.21 15.20 11.36
N ASN A 314 -15.02 14.88 12.38
CA ASN A 314 -16.40 15.34 12.48
C ASN A 314 -16.51 16.86 12.64
N ASP A 315 -15.48 17.49 13.22
CA ASP A 315 -15.42 18.92 13.47
C ASP A 315 -15.07 19.75 12.22
N VAL A 316 -14.52 19.10 11.19
CA VAL A 316 -13.90 19.81 10.06
C VAL A 316 -14.24 19.27 8.68
N LYS A 317 -15.04 18.22 8.57
CA LYS A 317 -15.30 17.54 7.29
C LYS A 317 -15.80 18.48 6.19
N GLU A 318 -16.52 19.54 6.50
CA GLU A 318 -17.01 20.50 5.51
C GLU A 318 -15.91 21.34 4.86
N TYR A 319 -14.74 21.47 5.51
CA TYR A 319 -13.62 22.30 5.04
C TYR A 319 -12.66 21.55 4.10
N TYR A 320 -12.71 20.21 4.09
CA TYR A 320 -11.85 19.39 3.24
C TYR A 320 -12.62 18.82 2.06
N ASP A 321 -11.93 18.56 0.96
CA ASP A 321 -12.46 17.84 -0.20
C ASP A 321 -12.38 16.31 -0.01
N GLU A 322 -12.84 15.55 -1.02
CA GLU A 322 -12.85 14.08 -0.94
C GLU A 322 -11.44 13.46 -0.86
N ASP A 323 -10.40 14.20 -1.24
CA ASP A 323 -8.99 13.79 -1.18
C ASP A 323 -8.35 14.14 0.17
N GLY A 324 -9.10 14.79 1.08
CA GLY A 324 -8.62 15.21 2.38
C GLY A 324 -7.72 16.44 2.32
N LEU A 325 -7.83 17.25 1.26
CA LEU A 325 -7.15 18.53 1.12
C LEU A 325 -8.06 19.68 1.55
N LEU A 326 -7.49 20.66 2.24
CA LEU A 326 -8.23 21.86 2.65
C LEU A 326 -8.70 22.62 1.40
N LYS A 327 -10.00 22.88 1.31
CA LYS A 327 -10.58 23.62 0.18
C LYS A 327 -10.00 25.02 0.12
N SER A 328 -9.60 25.46 -1.08
CA SER A 328 -9.02 26.80 -1.31
C SER A 328 -9.93 27.96 -0.91
N THR A 329 -11.24 27.73 -0.78
CA THR A 329 -12.23 28.71 -0.33
C THR A 329 -12.28 28.90 1.18
N VAL A 330 -11.56 28.09 1.96
CA VAL A 330 -11.60 28.11 3.42
C VAL A 330 -10.53 29.05 3.96
N ASP A 331 -10.97 30.19 4.49
CA ASP A 331 -10.13 31.16 5.20
C ASP A 331 -10.16 30.89 6.71
N LYS A 332 -9.64 29.72 7.11
CA LYS A 332 -9.48 29.32 8.52
C LYS A 332 -8.05 28.81 8.74
N PRO A 333 -7.49 28.97 9.94
CA PRO A 333 -6.15 28.47 10.26
C PRO A 333 -6.19 26.95 10.51
N LEU A 334 -6.55 26.19 9.49
CA LEU A 334 -6.59 24.72 9.49
C LEU A 334 -5.38 24.16 8.73
N ASP A 335 -4.95 22.95 9.07
CA ASP A 335 -3.90 22.27 8.34
C ASP A 335 -4.32 21.98 6.89
N THR A 336 -3.36 21.97 5.96
CA THR A 336 -3.61 21.63 4.55
C THR A 336 -4.14 20.22 4.38
N TYR A 337 -3.71 19.29 5.25
CA TYR A 337 -3.95 17.86 5.14
C TYR A 337 -4.84 17.41 6.31
N LEU A 338 -5.97 16.76 6.00
CA LEU A 338 -6.88 16.21 7.00
C LEU A 338 -6.16 15.27 7.97
N GLU A 339 -5.26 14.43 7.45
CA GLU A 339 -4.46 13.51 8.28
C GLU A 339 -3.70 14.30 9.36
N VAL A 340 -2.99 15.37 8.98
CA VAL A 340 -2.18 16.17 9.91
C VAL A 340 -3.07 16.83 10.96
N TYR A 341 -4.22 17.38 10.56
CA TYR A 341 -5.18 17.95 11.51
C TYR A 341 -5.65 16.92 12.55
N CYS A 342 -6.06 15.73 12.10
CA CYS A 342 -6.56 14.68 12.99
C CYS A 342 -5.46 14.16 13.93
N TRP A 343 -4.22 14.06 13.46
CA TRP A 343 -3.07 13.75 14.33
C TRP A 343 -2.85 14.81 15.39
N LYS A 344 -2.83 16.10 15.03
CA LYS A 344 -2.66 17.19 16.01
C LYS A 344 -3.76 17.18 17.07
N LYS A 345 -5.01 16.90 16.68
CA LYS A 345 -6.12 16.77 17.64
C LYS A 345 -5.91 15.63 18.63
N MET A 346 -5.46 14.47 18.16
CA MET A 346 -5.10 13.36 19.03
C MET A 346 -3.93 13.71 19.97
N LEU A 347 -2.88 14.34 19.46
CA LEU A 347 -1.73 14.76 20.26
C LEU A 347 -2.15 15.77 21.34
N GLU A 348 -2.94 16.78 20.99
CA GLU A 348 -3.44 17.77 21.95
C GLU A 348 -4.35 17.15 23.02
N ALA A 349 -5.27 16.27 22.63
CA ALA A 349 -6.17 15.59 23.57
C ALA A 349 -5.42 14.76 24.61
N THR A 350 -4.29 14.16 24.21
CA THR A 350 -3.47 13.27 25.04
C THR A 350 -2.25 13.98 25.63
N ARG A 351 -2.15 15.31 25.57
CA ARG A 351 -0.92 16.06 25.93
C ARG A 351 -0.42 15.86 27.36
N ASN A 352 -1.31 15.47 28.27
CA ASN A 352 -1.01 15.24 29.69
C ASN A 352 -0.90 13.74 30.02
N GLU A 353 -0.95 12.87 29.02
CA GLU A 353 -0.84 11.42 29.17
C GLU A 353 0.56 10.94 28.76
N ASP A 354 1.10 9.99 29.52
CA ASP A 354 2.33 9.30 29.18
C ASP A 354 2.03 8.19 28.16
N ILE A 355 2.14 8.55 26.88
CA ILE A 355 1.94 7.64 25.75
C ILE A 355 3.24 7.59 24.93
N PRO A 356 4.19 6.70 25.24
CA PRO A 356 5.48 6.60 24.55
C PRO A 356 5.36 6.49 23.02
N ALA A 357 4.32 5.82 22.53
CA ALA A 357 4.05 5.69 21.09
C ALA A 357 3.80 7.03 20.39
N LEU A 358 3.39 8.09 21.09
CA LEU A 358 3.11 9.41 20.52
C LEU A 358 4.26 10.41 20.72
N GLU A 359 5.28 10.09 21.51
CA GLU A 359 6.39 11.02 21.81
C GLU A 359 7.10 11.52 20.55
N TYR A 360 7.38 10.62 19.61
CA TYR A 360 8.02 11.00 18.37
C TYR A 360 7.12 11.90 17.50
N ALA A 361 5.82 11.63 17.46
CA ALA A 361 4.86 12.47 16.75
C ALA A 361 4.81 13.89 17.35
N ARG A 362 4.85 14.02 18.69
CA ARG A 362 4.96 15.32 19.39
C ARG A 362 6.25 16.05 19.04
N TYR A 363 7.37 15.33 19.03
CA TYR A 363 8.65 15.89 18.61
C TYR A 363 8.59 16.38 17.15
N MET A 364 8.00 15.60 16.24
CA MET A 364 7.81 16.00 14.84
C MET A 364 6.91 17.22 14.69
N GLU A 365 5.86 17.35 15.50
CA GLU A 365 5.03 18.56 15.54
C GLU A 365 5.83 19.79 15.96
N GLN A 366 6.65 19.69 17.02
CA GLN A 366 7.52 20.77 17.48
C GLN A 366 8.55 21.20 16.44
N GLN A 367 9.06 20.26 15.63
CA GLN A 367 10.01 20.55 14.54
C GLN A 367 9.33 21.02 13.24
N GLY A 368 7.99 21.10 13.19
CA GLY A 368 7.27 21.39 11.94
C GLY A 368 7.30 20.25 10.90
N MET A 369 7.68 19.04 11.33
CA MET A 369 7.88 17.84 10.51
C MET A 369 6.76 16.80 10.66
N LEU A 370 5.65 17.15 11.31
CA LEU A 370 4.53 16.22 11.48
C LEU A 370 3.95 15.73 10.15
N ALA A 371 3.81 16.62 9.15
CA ALA A 371 3.28 16.27 7.84
C ALA A 371 4.11 15.19 7.11
N PRO A 372 5.43 15.36 6.89
CA PRO A 372 6.24 14.30 6.28
C PRO A 372 6.36 13.07 7.19
N TYR A 373 6.31 13.18 8.52
CA TYR A 373 6.25 12.00 9.38
C TYR A 373 5.02 11.13 9.09
N VAL A 374 3.82 11.70 9.11
CA VAL A 374 2.58 10.92 8.94
C VAL A 374 2.32 10.52 7.48
N LEU A 375 2.77 11.33 6.51
CA LEU A 375 2.58 11.07 5.07
C LEU A 375 3.73 10.32 4.39
N VAL A 376 4.87 10.10 5.07
CA VAL A 376 5.99 9.29 4.55
C VAL A 376 6.30 8.12 5.48
N SER A 377 6.66 8.37 6.75
CA SER A 377 7.03 7.29 7.67
C SER A 377 5.86 6.41 8.05
N LEU A 378 4.69 7.00 8.33
CA LEU A 378 3.46 6.28 8.69
C LEU A 378 2.47 6.18 7.52
N PHE A 379 2.99 6.29 6.29
CA PHE A 379 2.19 6.35 5.08
C PHE A 379 1.23 5.15 4.97
N ASN A 380 0.01 5.43 4.51
CA ASN A 380 -0.96 4.43 4.11
C ASN A 380 -1.57 4.83 2.76
N VAL A 381 -2.05 3.85 2.01
CA VAL A 381 -2.46 4.04 0.61
C VAL A 381 -3.65 4.98 0.45
N ASP A 382 -4.53 5.08 1.44
CA ASP A 382 -5.70 5.97 1.39
C ASP A 382 -5.29 7.45 1.54
N LEU A 383 -4.07 7.72 2.03
CA LEU A 383 -3.48 9.06 2.08
C LEU A 383 -2.72 9.45 0.81
N TYR A 384 -2.77 8.63 -0.24
CA TYR A 384 -2.02 8.89 -1.46
C TYR A 384 -2.26 10.31 -2.04
N PRO A 385 -3.50 10.84 -2.11
CA PRO A 385 -3.74 12.20 -2.60
C PRO A 385 -3.03 13.29 -1.75
N GLN A 386 -3.13 13.19 -0.42
CA GLN A 386 -2.48 14.12 0.51
C GLN A 386 -0.95 14.04 0.42
N TYR A 387 -0.40 12.82 0.37
CA TYR A 387 1.04 12.60 0.15
C TYR A 387 1.50 13.14 -1.20
N ARG A 388 0.76 12.88 -2.29
CA ARG A 388 1.12 13.33 -3.64
C ARG A 388 1.18 14.86 -3.68
N HIS A 389 0.18 15.53 -3.10
CA HIS A 389 0.20 16.99 -2.94
C HIS A 389 1.42 17.46 -2.14
N LEU A 390 1.77 16.80 -1.02
CA LEU A 390 2.96 17.14 -0.24
C LEU A 390 4.26 16.99 -1.06
N ALA A 391 4.40 15.87 -1.76
CA ALA A 391 5.59 15.58 -2.56
C ALA A 391 5.72 16.53 -3.77
N ASP A 392 4.62 16.99 -4.36
CA ASP A 392 4.63 17.92 -5.49
C ASP A 392 4.87 19.37 -5.05
N THR A 393 4.23 19.81 -3.96
CA THR A 393 4.24 21.23 -3.55
C THR A 393 5.32 21.57 -2.52
N LYS A 394 5.81 20.57 -1.77
CA LYS A 394 6.77 20.74 -0.68
C LYS A 394 7.87 19.67 -0.72
N SER A 395 8.37 19.35 -1.91
CA SER A 395 9.40 18.30 -2.12
C SER A 395 10.66 18.51 -1.28
N GLU A 396 11.12 19.76 -1.10
CA GLU A 396 12.30 20.06 -0.28
C GLU A 396 12.07 19.74 1.21
N LEU A 397 10.85 19.98 1.74
CA LEU A 397 10.49 19.59 3.10
C LEU A 397 10.54 18.05 3.27
N VAL A 398 10.07 17.31 2.26
CA VAL A 398 10.13 15.83 2.28
C VAL A 398 11.58 15.34 2.22
N LYS A 399 12.43 15.96 1.39
CA LYS A 399 13.87 15.63 1.31
C LYS A 399 14.58 15.90 2.63
N GLU A 400 14.32 17.07 3.24
CA GLU A 400 14.86 17.44 4.55
C GLU A 400 14.43 16.42 5.61
N TYR A 401 13.16 16.03 5.61
CA TYR A 401 12.65 14.99 6.50
C TYR A 401 13.40 13.66 6.32
N ILE A 402 13.57 13.21 5.07
CA ILE A 402 14.27 11.96 4.76
C ILE A 402 15.71 11.99 5.28
N ASP A 403 16.43 13.09 5.05
CA ASP A 403 17.85 13.18 5.36
C ASP A 403 18.17 13.43 6.84
N ASN A 404 17.28 14.10 7.56
CA ASN A 404 17.52 14.54 8.94
C ASN A 404 16.74 13.74 10.00
N TYR A 405 15.60 13.12 9.62
CA TYR A 405 14.68 12.50 10.60
C TYR A 405 14.38 11.03 10.31
N LEU A 406 14.34 10.62 9.03
CA LEU A 406 14.16 9.21 8.67
C LEU A 406 15.48 8.44 8.70
N ILE A 407 16.58 9.09 8.34
CA ILE A 407 17.94 8.53 8.37
C ILE A 407 18.68 9.17 9.54
N ILE A 408 18.91 8.39 10.59
CA ILE A 408 19.49 8.90 11.84
C ILE A 408 20.87 8.32 12.09
N ASN A 409 21.69 9.04 12.86
CA ASN A 409 22.96 8.51 13.34
C ASN A 409 22.69 7.39 14.36
N THR A 410 23.46 6.32 14.28
CA THR A 410 23.49 5.29 15.32
C THR A 410 24.22 5.85 16.54
N LYS A 411 23.67 5.63 17.74
CA LYS A 411 24.34 5.98 18.99
C LYS A 411 25.57 5.12 19.25
#